data_AF-A0A9W4WG34-F1
#
_entry.id   AF-A0A9W4WG34-F1
#
_cell.length_a   1.000
_cell.length_b   1.000
_cell.length_c   1.000
_cell.angle_alpha   90.00
_cell.angle_beta   90.00
_cell.angle_gamma   90.00
#
_symmetry.space_group_name_H-M   'P 1'
#
loop_
_entity.id
_entity.type
_entity.pdbx_description
1 polymer ?
#
loop_
_entity_poly.entity_id
_entity_poly.type
_entity_poly.pdbx_seq_one_letter_code
_entity_poly.pdbx_strand_id
1 'polypeptide(L)'
;LAASFRALSLATARPQCCAAAAAKLAVARSMRANMSTVIMTRQPMAKTEALFAKKSGAAAVAGAVAQQTRGMKVHSSVKKRCEHCKIVRRKAGKRHNGYLYVICKANPRHKQRQS
;
A
#
# COMPACT_ATOMS: atom_id res chain seq x y z
N LEU A 1 -9.07 -57.07 53.94
CA LEU A 1 -10.43 -57.12 53.36
C LEU A 1 -10.49 -56.15 52.20
N ALA A 2 -10.56 -56.69 50.99
CA ALA A 2 -10.47 -56.01 49.71
C ALA A 2 -11.83 -55.48 49.26
N ALA A 3 -11.84 -54.33 48.58
CA ALA A 3 -12.80 -53.96 47.53
C ALA A 3 -12.25 -52.68 46.84
N SER A 4 -11.45 -52.80 45.78
CA SER A 4 -11.81 -53.05 44.37
C SER A 4 -11.92 -51.75 43.56
N PHE A 5 -10.85 -51.52 42.79
CA PHE A 5 -10.75 -50.55 41.71
C PHE A 5 -11.79 -50.84 40.63
N ARG A 6 -12.43 -49.79 40.08
CA ARG A 6 -13.07 -49.89 38.77
C ARG A 6 -12.75 -48.67 37.93
N ALA A 7 -11.59 -48.75 37.28
CA ALA A 7 -11.28 -47.97 36.10
C ALA A 7 -12.28 -48.32 34.99
N LEU A 8 -12.87 -47.32 34.34
CA LEU A 8 -13.55 -47.52 33.07
C LEU A 8 -12.55 -47.25 31.94
N SER A 9 -12.39 -48.30 31.15
CA SER A 9 -11.45 -48.52 30.05
C SER A 9 -11.76 -47.72 28.80
N LEU A 10 -10.68 -47.35 28.08
CA LEU A 10 -10.65 -46.95 26.68
C LEU A 10 -11.20 -48.04 25.74
N ALA A 11 -11.98 -47.62 24.74
CA ALA A 11 -12.24 -48.29 23.47
C ALA A 11 -13.23 -47.39 22.68
N THR A 12 -13.16 -47.08 21.38
CA THR A 12 -12.49 -47.68 20.22
C THR A 12 -12.61 -46.75 19.00
N ALA A 13 -11.63 -46.84 18.09
CA ALA A 13 -11.73 -46.70 16.63
C ALA A 13 -11.79 -45.30 15.95
N ARG A 14 -10.63 -44.88 15.42
CA ARG A 14 -10.47 -44.41 14.01
C ARG A 14 -10.41 -45.68 13.11
N PRO A 15 -10.66 -45.67 11.77
CA PRO A 15 -10.32 -44.61 10.81
C PRO A 15 -11.27 -44.47 9.58
N GLN A 16 -10.80 -43.71 8.59
CA GLN A 16 -11.10 -43.77 7.14
C GLN A 16 -12.14 -42.82 6.54
N CYS A 17 -11.61 -41.68 6.12
CA CYS A 17 -11.82 -41.07 4.82
C CYS A 17 -11.33 -41.97 3.66
N CYS A 18 -12.16 -42.18 2.61
CA CYS A 18 -11.84 -42.59 1.22
C CYS A 18 -13.08 -42.28 0.33
N ALA A 19 -12.99 -41.40 -0.69
CA ALA A 19 -12.86 -41.65 -2.16
C ALA A 19 -14.14 -42.23 -2.82
N ALA A 20 -14.65 -41.83 -4.00
CA ALA A 20 -14.10 -41.41 -5.30
C ALA A 20 -15.19 -40.58 -6.07
N ALA A 21 -15.03 -39.96 -7.26
CA ALA A 21 -14.29 -40.33 -8.46
C ALA A 21 -14.10 -39.11 -9.42
N ALA A 22 -13.35 -39.38 -10.49
CA ALA A 22 -12.62 -38.45 -11.35
C ALA A 22 -13.42 -37.66 -12.40
N ALA A 23 -12.85 -36.53 -12.83
CA ALA A 23 -12.79 -36.19 -14.25
C ALA A 23 -11.48 -35.44 -14.54
N LYS A 24 -10.64 -36.02 -15.40
CA LYS A 24 -9.49 -35.37 -16.03
C LYS A 24 -10.00 -34.61 -17.25
N LEU A 25 -9.57 -33.36 -17.46
CA LEU A 25 -9.35 -32.87 -18.82
C LEU A 25 -8.26 -31.79 -18.89
N ALA A 26 -7.24 -32.14 -19.69
CA ALA A 26 -6.35 -31.32 -20.51
C ALA A 26 -5.57 -30.12 -19.91
N VAL A 27 -4.25 -30.33 -19.85
CA VAL A 27 -3.21 -29.30 -19.91
C VAL A 27 -3.18 -28.66 -21.30
N ALA A 28 -3.11 -27.32 -21.36
CA ALA A 28 -2.51 -26.59 -22.48
C ALA A 28 -1.75 -25.36 -21.97
N ARG A 29 -0.42 -25.51 -21.94
CA ARG A 29 0.66 -24.54 -22.25
C ARG A 29 0.26 -23.06 -22.33
N SER A 30 0.79 -22.21 -21.44
CA SER A 30 2.05 -21.47 -21.65
C SER A 30 1.97 -20.38 -22.73
N MET A 31 2.07 -19.11 -22.33
CA MET A 31 3.24 -18.26 -22.61
C MET A 31 2.91 -16.79 -22.33
N ARG A 32 3.78 -16.19 -21.50
CA ARG A 32 4.40 -14.87 -21.64
C ARG A 32 3.52 -13.61 -21.63
N ALA A 33 3.85 -12.79 -20.64
CA ALA A 33 3.73 -11.35 -20.63
C ALA A 33 4.09 -10.73 -21.99
N ASN A 34 3.20 -9.89 -22.52
CA ASN A 34 3.56 -8.97 -23.57
C ASN A 34 4.07 -7.69 -22.90
N MET A 35 5.39 -7.64 -22.76
CA MET A 35 6.16 -6.49 -22.33
C MET A 35 6.62 -5.75 -23.60
N SER A 36 6.35 -4.44 -23.67
CA SER A 36 6.93 -3.46 -24.61
C SER A 36 6.45 -3.61 -26.07
N THR A 37 6.02 -2.56 -26.76
CA THR A 37 6.93 -1.53 -27.24
C THR A 37 6.27 -0.16 -27.31
N VAL A 38 6.95 0.80 -26.69
CA VAL A 38 6.81 2.22 -26.92
C VAL A 38 7.17 2.50 -28.39
N ILE A 39 6.20 2.86 -29.22
CA ILE A 39 6.49 3.49 -30.51
C ILE A 39 6.66 4.99 -30.22
N MET A 40 7.91 5.37 -29.97
CA MET A 40 8.37 6.76 -30.03
C MET A 40 8.32 7.21 -31.50
N THR A 41 7.16 7.69 -31.97
CA THR A 41 7.15 8.51 -33.18
C THR A 41 7.76 9.86 -32.84
N ARG A 42 9.02 9.99 -33.24
CA ARG A 42 9.76 11.26 -33.34
C ARG A 42 8.94 12.21 -34.22
N GLN A 43 8.19 13.11 -33.61
CA GLN A 43 7.72 14.29 -34.34
C GLN A 43 8.86 15.33 -34.36
N PRO A 44 9.26 15.80 -35.56
CA PRO A 44 10.34 16.75 -35.71
C PRO A 44 9.91 18.13 -35.19
N MET A 45 10.86 18.80 -34.54
CA MET A 45 10.77 20.19 -34.13
C MET A 45 10.50 21.08 -35.36
N ALA A 46 9.30 21.66 -35.43
CA ALA A 46 9.04 22.82 -36.25
C ALA A 46 9.09 24.06 -35.35
N LYS A 47 10.20 24.78 -35.50
CA LYS A 47 10.39 26.18 -35.09
C LYS A 47 9.20 27.03 -35.54
N THR A 48 8.50 27.62 -34.57
CA THR A 48 7.93 28.96 -34.72
C THR A 48 8.22 29.74 -33.45
N GLU A 49 9.34 30.48 -33.53
CA GLU A 49 9.74 31.52 -32.59
C GLU A 49 8.68 32.62 -32.60
N ALA A 50 7.63 32.47 -31.79
CA ALA A 50 6.77 33.58 -31.44
C ALA A 50 7.47 34.39 -30.36
N LEU A 51 8.11 35.48 -30.78
CA LEU A 51 8.65 36.54 -29.95
C LEU A 51 7.56 37.11 -29.03
N PHE A 52 7.35 36.49 -27.86
CA PHE A 52 6.65 37.13 -26.75
C PHE A 52 7.62 38.06 -26.04
N ALA A 53 7.84 39.23 -26.66
CA ALA A 53 8.31 40.40 -25.96
C ALA A 53 7.22 40.83 -24.96
N LYS A 54 7.34 40.44 -23.69
CA LYS A 54 6.54 41.04 -22.63
C LYS A 54 7.46 41.65 -21.58
N LYS A 55 7.41 42.98 -21.57
CA LYS A 55 8.13 43.93 -20.74
C LYS A 55 8.17 43.49 -19.27
N SER A 56 9.37 43.58 -18.72
CA SER A 56 9.69 43.59 -17.30
C SER A 56 8.96 44.74 -16.59
N GLY A 57 7.76 44.45 -16.11
CA GLY A 57 7.13 45.25 -15.05
C GLY A 57 7.58 44.69 -13.71
N ALA A 58 8.58 45.31 -13.10
CA ALA A 58 8.93 45.09 -11.70
C ALA A 58 7.83 45.69 -10.80
N ALA A 59 6.67 45.01 -10.75
CA ALA A 59 5.68 45.23 -9.72
C ALA A 59 5.92 44.17 -8.64
N ALA A 60 6.34 44.61 -7.46
CA ALA A 60 6.53 43.78 -6.28
C ALA A 60 5.20 43.12 -5.88
N VAL A 61 4.89 41.97 -6.49
CA VAL A 61 3.87 41.06 -5.99
C VAL A 61 4.48 40.32 -4.81
N ALA A 62 4.21 40.84 -3.61
CA ALA A 62 4.35 40.08 -2.37
C ALA A 62 3.38 38.89 -2.44
N GLY A 63 3.80 37.85 -3.15
CA GLY A 63 3.05 36.62 -3.32
C GLY A 63 2.99 35.90 -1.99
N ALA A 64 1.85 36.00 -1.32
CA ALA A 64 1.43 35.00 -0.35
C ALA A 64 1.34 33.66 -1.09
N VAL A 65 2.45 32.92 -1.16
CA VAL A 65 2.50 31.57 -1.72
C VAL A 65 1.64 30.71 -0.81
N ALA A 66 0.36 30.56 -1.15
CA ALA A 66 -0.54 29.62 -0.52
C ALA A 66 0.08 28.24 -0.70
N GLN A 67 0.75 27.75 0.35
CA GLN A 67 1.44 26.48 0.30
C GLN A 67 0.42 25.40 0.00
N GLN A 68 0.50 24.81 -1.20
CA GLN A 68 -0.37 23.74 -1.62
C GLN A 68 -0.39 22.68 -0.52
N THR A 69 -1.55 22.48 0.11
CA THR A 69 -1.70 21.49 1.16
C THR A 69 -1.67 20.11 0.50
N ARG A 70 -0.47 19.61 0.22
CA ARG A 70 -0.26 18.24 -0.27
C ARG A 70 -0.83 17.30 0.79
N GLY A 71 -1.64 16.34 0.34
CA GLY A 71 -2.28 15.33 1.20
C GLY A 71 -1.27 14.41 1.90
N MET A 72 -1.77 13.32 2.49
CA MET A 72 -0.96 12.39 3.28
C MET A 72 -0.13 11.46 2.39
N LYS A 73 1.17 11.31 2.67
CA LYS A 73 2.07 10.45 1.89
C LYS A 73 2.19 9.05 2.50
N VAL A 74 2.14 7.99 1.69
CA VAL A 74 2.32 6.61 2.17
C VAL A 74 3.79 6.19 2.04
N HIS A 75 4.35 5.59 3.09
CA HIS A 75 5.72 5.07 3.14
C HIS A 75 5.75 3.71 3.84
N SER A 76 6.71 2.85 3.51
CA SER A 76 6.87 1.53 4.16
C SER A 76 7.37 1.64 5.60
N SER A 77 8.21 2.64 5.88
CA SER A 77 8.69 2.98 7.22
C SER A 77 8.42 4.44 7.52
N VAL A 78 8.03 4.73 8.75
CA VAL A 78 7.64 6.08 9.18
C VAL A 78 8.57 6.55 10.30
N LYS A 79 9.17 7.73 10.13
CA LYS A 79 10.07 8.36 11.10
C LYS A 79 9.61 9.79 11.40
N LYS A 80 9.91 10.30 12.60
CA LYS A 80 9.68 11.71 12.95
C LYS A 80 10.69 12.58 12.22
N ARG A 81 10.22 13.69 11.65
CA ARG A 81 11.06 14.70 10.98
C ARG A 81 11.28 15.97 11.79
N CYS A 82 10.46 16.15 12.83
CA CYS A 82 10.34 17.37 13.59
C CYS A 82 9.90 17.06 15.03
N GLU A 83 10.07 18.00 15.95
CA GLU A 83 9.65 17.87 17.35
C GLU A 83 8.12 17.77 17.50
N HIS A 84 7.39 18.49 16.64
CA HIS A 84 5.92 18.49 16.65
C HIS A 84 5.29 17.25 15.97
N CYS A 85 6.12 16.34 15.45
CA CYS A 85 5.69 15.16 14.72
C CYS A 85 5.34 14.04 15.70
N LYS A 86 4.06 13.65 15.76
CA LYS A 86 3.56 12.61 16.65
C LYS A 86 3.23 11.34 15.87
N ILE A 87 3.66 10.20 16.40
CA ILE A 87 3.35 8.87 15.86
C ILE A 87 2.10 8.37 16.58
N VAL A 88 1.08 7.99 15.81
CA VAL A 88 -0.16 7.41 16.36
C VAL A 88 -0.60 6.21 15.55
N ARG A 89 -1.22 5.22 16.20
CA ARG A 89 -1.92 4.13 15.51
C ARG A 89 -3.40 4.48 15.37
N ARG A 90 -3.95 4.30 14.18
CA ARG A 90 -5.37 4.55 13.87
C ARG A 90 -5.93 3.40 13.03
N LYS A 91 -7.26 3.29 13.00
CA LYS A 91 -7.98 2.20 12.32
C LYS A 91 -7.58 0.82 12.85
N ALA A 92 -7.46 0.69 14.17
CA ALA A 92 -7.31 -0.61 14.81
C ALA A 92 -8.69 -1.22 15.02
N GLY A 93 -8.80 -2.54 14.94
CA GLY A 93 -10.03 -3.28 15.19
C GLY A 93 -9.73 -4.65 15.78
N LYS A 94 -10.77 -5.44 16.08
CA LYS A 94 -10.59 -6.78 16.72
C LYS A 94 -9.73 -7.74 15.87
N ARG A 95 -9.72 -7.56 14.55
CA ARG A 95 -9.01 -8.43 13.60
C ARG A 95 -7.64 -7.90 13.17
N HIS A 96 -7.30 -6.63 13.43
CA HIS A 96 -6.05 -6.03 12.94
C HIS A 96 -5.55 -4.86 13.81
N ASN A 97 -4.23 -4.71 13.88
CA ASN A 97 -3.53 -3.73 14.73
C ASN A 97 -3.56 -2.28 14.20
N GLY A 98 -4.14 -2.06 13.02
CA GLY A 98 -4.25 -0.75 12.37
C GLY A 98 -2.95 -0.26 11.72
N TYR A 99 -2.96 0.99 11.25
CA TYR A 99 -1.81 1.60 10.58
C TYR A 99 -1.15 2.66 11.47
N LEU A 100 0.17 2.81 11.35
CA LEU A 100 0.89 3.95 11.92
C LEU A 100 0.70 5.19 11.04
N TYR A 101 0.46 6.32 11.70
CA TYR A 101 0.38 7.64 11.10
C TYR A 101 1.36 8.59 11.80
N VAL A 102 2.00 9.45 11.02
CA VAL A 102 2.66 10.65 11.53
C VAL A 102 1.77 11.85 11.28
N ILE A 103 1.51 12.59 12.35
CA ILE A 103 0.73 13.82 12.35
C ILE A 103 1.65 14.94 12.80
N CYS A 104 1.59 16.06 12.09
CA CYS A 104 2.28 17.28 12.45
C CYS A 104 1.30 18.44 12.35
N LYS A 105 1.28 19.30 13.37
CA LYS A 105 0.49 20.54 13.37
C LYS A 105 1.22 21.68 12.65
N ALA A 106 2.53 21.80 12.88
CA ALA A 106 3.34 22.89 12.38
C ALA A 106 3.58 22.84 10.85
N ASN A 107 3.69 21.64 10.26
CA ASN A 107 3.94 21.50 8.84
C ASN A 107 3.16 20.32 8.22
N PRO A 108 2.25 20.57 7.26
CA PRO A 108 1.45 19.52 6.62
C PRO A 108 2.29 18.55 5.76
N ARG A 109 3.49 18.93 5.31
CA ARG A 109 4.38 18.08 4.51
C ARG A 109 4.90 16.84 5.27
N HIS A 110 4.81 16.85 6.60
CA HIS A 110 5.25 15.73 7.42
C HIS A 110 4.17 14.64 7.61
N LYS A 111 2.93 14.88 7.16
CA LYS A 111 1.83 13.91 7.28
C LYS A 111 2.11 12.65 6.45
N GLN A 112 2.28 11.51 7.13
CA GLN A 112 2.63 10.23 6.51
C GLN A 112 1.87 9.04 7.09
N ARG A 113 1.56 8.02 6.28
CA ARG A 113 0.96 6.74 6.70
C ARG A 113 1.89 5.58 6.39
N GLN A 114 1.98 4.61 7.28
CA GLN A 114 2.64 3.33 7.02
C GLN A 114 1.77 2.47 6.11
N SER A 115 2.32 2.00 4.98
CA SER A 115 1.67 1.03 4.09
C SER A 115 1.41 -0.29 4.81
#